data_AF-A0A3M1CFG1-F1
#
_entry.id   AF-A0A3M1CFG1-F1
#
_cell.length_a   1.000
_cell.length_b   1.000
_cell.length_c   1.000
_cell.angle_alpha   90.00
_cell.angle_beta   90.00
_cell.angle_gamma   90.00
#
_symmetry.space_group_name_H-M   'P 1'
#
loop_
_entity.id
_entity.type
_entity.pdbx_description
1 polymer ?
#
loop_
_entity_poly.entity_id
_entity_poly.type
_entity_poly.pdbx_seq_one_letter_code
_entity_poly.pdbx_strand_id
1 'polypeptide(L)'
;MTNHPTRKELIDAATTPSNEVEQHVASCEECRTLFTLFKRYRIDGSPQLLNAPSEWIVRAKSIARPVSKLSRLATLVGEVIFDSWSTDLALGVRGADPDNRRMQLAAGDYKLDFHASRENNGWTLTARLHTERATSSDIVLLDRSQKVYPDEHKYMIWTAQRPPSTLRLRVNDTLIQFPRISWRIHKPRQNK
;
A
#
# COMPACT_ATOMS: atom_id res chain seq x y z
N MET A 1 23.93 45.36 -27.20
CA MET A 1 23.25 44.63 -26.10
C MET A 1 21.98 44.05 -26.69
N THR A 2 21.98 42.76 -27.03
CA THR A 2 20.78 42.08 -27.51
C THR A 2 19.86 41.82 -26.33
N ASN A 3 18.65 42.35 -26.39
CA ASN A 3 17.65 42.10 -25.35
C ASN A 3 17.12 40.68 -25.57
N HIS A 4 17.45 39.75 -24.68
CA HIS A 4 17.00 38.36 -24.78
C HIS A 4 15.59 38.22 -24.20
N PRO A 5 14.70 37.41 -24.83
CA PRO A 5 13.42 37.08 -24.25
C PRO A 5 13.60 36.44 -22.88
N THR A 6 12.73 36.78 -21.95
CA THR A 6 12.72 36.17 -20.63
C THR A 6 12.40 34.68 -20.72
N ARG A 7 12.82 33.93 -19.71
CA ARG A 7 12.52 32.49 -19.61
C ARG A 7 11.01 32.20 -19.71
N LYS A 8 10.18 33.06 -19.12
CA LYS A 8 8.72 32.94 -19.15
C LYS A 8 8.19 33.09 -20.58
N GLU A 9 8.64 34.11 -21.30
CA GLU A 9 8.26 34.33 -22.70
C GLU A 9 8.69 33.17 -23.61
N LEU A 10 9.86 32.58 -23.38
CA LEU A 10 10.30 31.39 -24.11
C LEU A 10 9.43 30.15 -23.82
N ILE A 11 8.97 29.97 -22.58
CA ILE A 11 8.06 28.88 -22.19
C ILE A 11 6.68 29.10 -22.80
N ASP A 12 6.14 30.31 -22.68
CA ASP A 12 4.83 30.68 -23.22
C ASP A 12 4.83 30.52 -24.75
N ALA A 13 5.87 31.02 -25.43
CA ALA A 13 6.05 30.87 -26.88
C ALA A 13 6.23 29.42 -27.33
N ALA A 14 6.81 28.55 -26.50
CA ALA A 14 6.94 27.13 -26.81
C ALA A 14 5.58 26.40 -26.75
N THR A 15 4.59 26.96 -26.06
CA THR A 15 3.22 26.41 -25.97
C THR A 15 2.25 27.07 -26.94
N THR A 16 2.36 28.39 -27.12
CA THR A 16 1.51 29.21 -27.98
C THR A 16 2.42 30.05 -28.87
N PRO A 17 2.47 29.80 -30.19
CA PRO A 17 3.46 30.45 -31.06
C PRO A 17 3.35 31.98 -31.02
N SER A 18 4.51 32.65 -30.90
CA SER A 18 4.63 34.11 -30.92
C SER A 18 5.67 34.51 -31.96
N ASN A 19 5.23 35.27 -32.98
CA ASN A 19 6.07 35.67 -34.11
C ASN A 19 7.35 36.41 -33.67
N GLU A 20 7.29 37.23 -32.62
CA GLU A 20 8.44 38.00 -32.14
C GLU A 20 9.52 37.10 -31.51
N VAL A 21 9.11 36.14 -30.68
CA VAL A 21 10.02 35.19 -30.03
C VAL A 21 10.61 34.22 -31.05
N GLU A 22 9.81 33.78 -32.03
CA GLU A 22 10.28 32.87 -33.09
C GLU A 22 11.34 33.53 -33.99
N GLN A 23 11.14 34.79 -34.38
CA GLN A 23 12.13 35.54 -35.13
C GLN A 23 13.44 35.72 -34.34
N HIS A 24 13.35 36.02 -33.04
CA HIS A 24 14.54 36.10 -32.19
C HIS A 24 15.25 34.75 -32.09
N VAL A 25 14.51 33.67 -31.82
CA VAL A 25 15.02 32.29 -31.71
C VAL A 25 15.71 31.82 -33.01
N ALA A 26 15.25 32.27 -34.18
CA ALA A 26 15.92 31.99 -35.45
C ALA A 26 17.32 32.62 -35.55
N SER A 27 17.53 33.77 -34.90
CA SER A 27 18.78 34.55 -34.96
C SER A 27 19.73 34.33 -33.78
N CYS A 28 19.26 33.79 -32.65
CA CYS A 28 20.03 33.62 -31.42
C CYS A 28 20.16 32.14 -31.02
N GLU A 29 21.37 31.58 -31.09
CA GLU A 29 21.65 30.17 -30.82
C GLU A 29 21.34 29.74 -29.37
N GLU A 30 21.61 30.61 -28.40
CA GLU A 30 21.35 30.34 -26.98
C GLU A 30 19.83 30.22 -26.71
N CYS A 31 19.06 31.21 -27.17
CA CYS A 31 17.60 31.18 -27.06
C CYS A 31 16.99 30.02 -27.83
N ARG A 32 17.57 29.64 -28.99
CA ARG A 32 17.15 28.48 -29.77
C ARG A 32 17.32 27.16 -29.03
N THR A 33 18.44 26.99 -28.33
CA THR A 33 18.72 25.80 -27.54
C THR A 33 17.71 25.67 -26.40
N LEU A 34 17.48 26.75 -25.65
CA LEU A 34 16.51 26.78 -24.56
C LEU A 34 15.07 26.57 -25.05
N PHE A 35 14.67 27.23 -26.14
CA PHE A 35 13.35 27.07 -26.73
C PHE A 35 13.09 25.63 -27.18
N THR A 36 14.08 24.99 -27.82
CA THR A 36 13.99 23.57 -28.23
C THR A 36 13.84 22.66 -27.02
N LEU A 37 14.54 22.96 -25.92
CA LEU A 37 14.44 22.21 -24.68
C LEU A 37 13.04 22.34 -24.08
N PHE A 38 12.45 23.54 -24.02
CA PHE A 38 11.09 23.74 -23.53
C PHE A 38 10.03 23.11 -24.42
N LYS A 39 10.23 23.11 -25.75
CA LYS A 39 9.34 22.43 -26.70
C LYS A 39 9.37 20.91 -26.54
N ARG A 40 10.54 20.34 -26.24
CA ARG A 40 10.74 18.90 -26.02
C ARG A 40 10.25 18.43 -24.66
N TYR A 41 10.44 19.25 -23.62
CA TYR A 41 10.08 18.93 -22.24
C TYR A 41 9.09 19.99 -21.74
N ARG A 42 7.80 19.82 -22.04
CA ARG A 42 6.74 20.70 -21.50
C ARG A 42 6.85 20.72 -19.98
N ILE A 43 7.08 21.90 -19.40
CA ILE A 43 7.08 22.17 -17.95
C ILE A 43 5.63 22.31 -17.44
N ASP A 44 4.69 21.58 -18.03
CA ASP A 44 3.29 21.62 -17.64
C ASP A 44 2.96 20.44 -16.74
N GLY A 45 3.81 20.20 -15.73
CA GLY A 45 3.62 19.24 -14.62
C GLY A 45 3.30 17.78 -14.98
N SER A 46 3.19 17.45 -16.25
CA SER A 46 2.59 16.24 -16.77
C SER A 46 3.45 15.82 -17.96
N PRO A 47 4.34 14.82 -17.81
CA PRO A 47 4.90 14.21 -18.99
C PRO A 47 3.73 13.73 -19.86
N GLN A 48 3.74 14.08 -21.16
CA GLN A 48 3.05 13.24 -22.12
C GLN A 48 3.73 11.89 -22.04
N LEU A 49 3.16 11.01 -21.21
CA LEU A 49 3.58 9.63 -21.12
C LEU A 49 3.34 9.05 -22.51
N LEU A 50 4.42 8.91 -23.29
CA LEU A 50 4.48 8.06 -24.47
C LEU A 50 3.78 6.75 -24.08
N ASN A 51 2.61 6.51 -24.67
CA ASN A 51 1.75 5.34 -24.49
C ASN A 51 2.16 4.48 -23.30
N ALA A 52 1.73 4.85 -22.10
CA ALA A 52 1.98 4.04 -20.91
C ALA A 52 1.60 2.59 -21.25
N PRO A 53 2.49 1.60 -21.00
CA PRO A 53 2.20 0.21 -21.30
C PRO A 53 0.80 -0.14 -20.78
N SER A 54 0.02 -0.88 -21.58
CA SER A 54 -1.38 -1.18 -21.25
C SER A 54 -1.53 -1.73 -19.83
N GLU A 55 -0.56 -2.51 -19.36
CA GLU A 55 -0.47 -3.04 -18.00
C GLU A 55 -0.43 -1.94 -16.91
N TRP A 56 0.32 -0.86 -17.14
CA TRP A 56 0.40 0.27 -16.22
C TRP A 56 -0.90 1.07 -16.20
N ILE A 57 -1.58 1.20 -17.34
CA ILE A 57 -2.90 1.83 -17.41
C ILE A 57 -3.93 0.99 -16.66
N VAL A 58 -3.89 -0.34 -16.79
CA VAL A 58 -4.77 -1.26 -16.05
C VAL A 58 -4.53 -1.13 -14.55
N ARG A 59 -3.27 -1.09 -14.11
CA ARG A 59 -2.89 -0.92 -12.70
C ARG A 59 -3.26 0.47 -12.17
N ALA A 60 -3.05 1.52 -12.96
CA ALA A 60 -3.47 2.87 -12.60
C ALA A 60 -5.00 2.98 -12.52
N LYS A 61 -5.74 2.34 -13.43
CA LYS A 61 -7.21 2.27 -13.39
C LYS A 61 -7.73 1.44 -12.22
N SER A 62 -7.03 0.38 -11.80
CA SER A 62 -7.41 -0.37 -10.60
C SER A 62 -7.20 0.46 -9.33
N ILE A 63 -6.20 1.34 -9.31
CA ILE A 63 -5.95 2.29 -8.21
C ILE A 63 -6.93 3.48 -8.26
N ALA A 64 -7.22 4.01 -9.46
CA ALA A 64 -8.01 5.21 -9.69
C ALA A 64 -9.52 4.96 -9.87
N ARG A 65 -9.99 3.72 -9.67
CA ARG A 65 -11.44 3.42 -9.63
C ARG A 65 -12.07 4.40 -8.63
N PRO A 66 -12.96 5.31 -9.09
CA PRO A 66 -13.59 6.26 -8.19
C PRO A 66 -14.34 5.44 -7.14
N VAL A 67 -13.98 5.64 -5.88
CA VAL A 67 -14.71 5.11 -4.73
C VAL A 67 -16.15 5.57 -4.91
N SER A 68 -17.00 4.69 -5.41
CA SER A 68 -18.38 5.00 -5.74
C SER A 68 -19.05 5.48 -4.46
N LYS A 69 -19.53 6.73 -4.50
CA LYS A 69 -20.46 7.38 -3.55
C LYS A 69 -20.78 6.55 -2.31
N LEU A 70 -20.07 6.81 -1.21
CA LEU A 70 -20.46 6.54 0.18
C LEU A 70 -21.47 5.39 0.34
N SER A 71 -21.14 4.19 -0.16
CA SER A 71 -21.77 3.00 0.35
C SER A 71 -21.39 2.99 1.83
N ARG A 72 -22.39 3.02 2.73
CA ARG A 72 -22.11 2.90 4.16
C ARG A 72 -21.29 1.62 4.30
N LEU A 73 -20.01 1.77 4.62
CA LEU A 73 -19.10 0.64 4.81
C LEU A 73 -19.82 -0.36 5.70
N ALA A 74 -20.15 -1.52 5.15
CA ALA A 74 -20.76 -2.57 5.93
C ALA A 74 -19.69 -2.99 6.94
N THR A 75 -19.96 -2.77 8.23
CA THR A 75 -19.06 -3.21 9.29
C THR A 75 -19.48 -4.61 9.71
N LEU A 76 -18.61 -5.59 9.46
CA LEU A 76 -18.76 -6.93 10.00
C LEU A 76 -17.88 -7.06 11.24
N VAL A 77 -18.38 -7.76 12.26
CA VAL A 77 -17.59 -8.12 13.43
C VAL A 77 -17.14 -9.56 13.27
N GLY A 78 -15.84 -9.78 13.37
CA GLY A 78 -15.27 -11.12 13.37
C GLY A 78 -15.13 -11.69 14.77
N GLU A 79 -14.77 -12.96 14.84
CA GLU A 79 -14.52 -13.71 16.08
C GLU A 79 -13.22 -14.52 15.99
N VAL A 80 -12.72 -14.97 17.14
CA VAL A 80 -11.56 -15.87 17.23
C VAL A 80 -12.08 -17.30 17.27
N ILE A 81 -11.80 -18.07 16.21
CA ILE A 81 -12.17 -19.49 16.11
C ILE A 81 -11.12 -20.38 16.76
N PHE A 82 -9.86 -20.00 16.65
CA PHE A 82 -8.73 -20.75 17.21
C PHE A 82 -7.64 -19.80 17.71
N ASP A 83 -7.04 -20.14 18.84
CA ASP A 83 -5.85 -19.47 19.37
C ASP A 83 -4.94 -20.48 20.07
N SER A 84 -3.74 -20.67 19.53
CA SER A 84 -2.76 -21.63 20.03
C SER A 84 -2.29 -21.35 21.46
N TRP A 85 -2.46 -20.13 21.96
CA TRP A 85 -2.10 -19.79 23.35
C TRP A 85 -3.22 -20.04 24.36
N SER A 86 -4.45 -20.25 23.87
CA SER A 86 -5.61 -20.58 24.70
C SER A 86 -5.82 -22.09 24.82
N THR A 87 -5.25 -22.87 23.89
CA THR A 87 -5.37 -24.32 23.89
C THR A 87 -4.38 -24.90 24.88
N ASP A 88 -4.86 -25.68 25.85
CA ASP A 88 -3.98 -26.42 26.75
C ASP A 88 -3.09 -27.36 25.93
N LEU A 89 -1.78 -27.27 26.16
CA LEU A 89 -0.82 -28.16 25.53
C LEU A 89 -1.19 -29.61 25.87
N ALA A 90 -1.42 -30.42 24.83
CA ALA A 90 -1.57 -31.86 25.04
C ALA A 90 -0.32 -32.40 25.74
N LEU A 91 -0.52 -33.09 26.87
CA LEU A 91 0.55 -33.70 27.65
C LEU A 91 1.42 -34.57 26.74
N GLY A 92 2.71 -34.22 26.62
CA GLY A 92 3.67 -34.94 25.77
C GLY A 92 4.10 -34.20 24.49
N VAL A 93 3.43 -33.11 24.11
CA VAL A 93 3.91 -32.23 23.04
C VAL A 93 5.00 -31.33 23.60
N ARG A 94 6.28 -31.64 23.30
CA ARG A 94 7.40 -30.76 23.62
C ARG A 94 7.29 -29.48 22.80
N GLY A 95 6.80 -28.42 23.43
CA GLY A 95 6.97 -27.03 23.00
C GLY A 95 5.76 -26.42 22.28
N ALA A 96 4.84 -25.81 23.03
CA ALA A 96 4.34 -24.52 22.53
C ALA A 96 5.53 -23.58 22.65
N ASP A 97 6.08 -23.19 21.51
CA ASP A 97 7.06 -22.14 21.49
C ASP A 97 6.36 -20.83 21.91
N PRO A 98 6.70 -20.24 23.06
CA PRO A 98 6.09 -18.99 23.52
C PRO A 98 6.35 -17.82 22.57
N ASP A 99 7.34 -17.95 21.69
CA ASP A 99 7.67 -16.96 20.68
C ASP A 99 6.83 -17.13 19.41
N ASN A 100 6.05 -18.22 19.28
CA ASN A 100 5.15 -18.45 18.16
C ASN A 100 3.67 -18.48 18.61
N ARG A 101 2.82 -17.81 17.83
CA ARG A 101 1.36 -17.82 18.03
C ARG A 101 0.62 -18.00 16.72
N ARG A 102 -0.34 -18.91 16.70
CA ARG A 102 -1.26 -19.13 15.59
C ARG A 102 -2.67 -18.81 16.04
N MET A 103 -3.38 -18.04 15.24
CA MET A 103 -4.79 -17.74 15.44
C MET A 103 -5.56 -17.94 14.15
N GLN A 104 -6.81 -18.35 14.26
CA GLN A 104 -7.76 -18.33 13.16
C GLN A 104 -8.90 -17.38 13.53
N LEU A 105 -9.14 -16.40 12.68
CA LEU A 105 -10.19 -15.41 12.84
C LEU A 105 -11.23 -15.61 11.74
N ALA A 106 -12.52 -15.42 12.04
CA ALA A 106 -13.57 -15.57 11.04
C ALA A 106 -14.61 -14.44 11.11
N ALA A 107 -15.21 -14.12 9.97
CA ALA A 107 -16.37 -13.25 9.87
C ALA A 107 -17.18 -13.62 8.61
N GLY A 108 -18.27 -14.38 8.76
CA GLY A 108 -19.01 -14.92 7.62
C GLY A 108 -18.11 -15.78 6.72
N ASP A 109 -18.01 -15.42 5.43
CA ASP A 109 -17.26 -16.16 4.41
C ASP A 109 -15.76 -15.80 4.34
N TYR A 110 -15.25 -15.09 5.35
CA TYR A 110 -13.87 -14.66 5.44
C TYR A 110 -13.18 -15.38 6.61
N LYS A 111 -12.16 -16.18 6.32
CA LYS A 111 -11.31 -16.83 7.34
C LYS A 111 -9.88 -16.33 7.21
N LEU A 112 -9.33 -15.77 8.28
CA LEU A 112 -7.97 -15.24 8.33
C LEU A 112 -7.13 -16.13 9.23
N ASP A 113 -6.19 -16.86 8.63
CA ASP A 113 -5.15 -17.57 9.36
C ASP A 113 -4.04 -16.58 9.67
N PHE A 114 -3.74 -16.36 10.95
CA PHE A 114 -2.75 -15.41 11.40
C PHE A 114 -1.66 -16.11 12.20
N HIS A 115 -0.41 -15.86 11.83
CA HIS A 115 0.77 -16.39 12.48
C HIS A 115 1.67 -15.24 12.91
N ALA A 116 2.16 -15.29 14.14
CA ALA A 116 3.11 -14.35 14.68
C ALA A 116 4.28 -15.11 15.28
N SER A 117 5.48 -14.77 14.83
CA SER A 117 6.74 -15.28 15.36
C SER A 117 7.53 -14.11 15.95
N ARG A 118 8.06 -14.29 17.16
CA ARG A 118 8.93 -13.32 17.81
C ARG A 118 10.37 -13.61 17.42
N GLU A 119 11.07 -12.57 16.99
CA GLU A 119 12.49 -12.60 16.67
C GLU A 119 13.24 -11.64 17.60
N ASN A 120 14.58 -11.66 17.56
CA ASN A 120 15.44 -10.88 18.45
C ASN A 120 15.07 -9.38 18.50
N ASN A 121 14.62 -8.80 17.38
CA ASN A 121 14.35 -7.37 17.22
C ASN A 121 12.89 -7.02 16.93
N GLY A 122 11.94 -7.92 17.16
CA GLY A 122 10.53 -7.65 16.93
C GLY A 122 9.68 -8.88 16.65
N TRP A 123 8.66 -8.69 15.82
CA TRP A 123 7.70 -9.71 15.42
C TRP A 123 7.66 -9.80 13.90
N THR A 124 7.70 -11.02 13.41
CA THR A 124 7.37 -11.37 12.02
C THR A 124 5.95 -11.89 12.00
N LEU A 125 5.11 -11.23 11.21
CA LEU A 125 3.68 -11.44 11.15
C LEU A 125 3.31 -11.92 9.76
N THR A 126 2.51 -12.97 9.70
CA THR A 126 2.01 -13.54 8.46
C THR A 126 0.51 -13.76 8.60
N ALA A 127 -0.26 -13.33 7.61
CA ALA A 127 -1.68 -13.59 7.55
C ALA A 127 -2.05 -14.13 6.17
N ARG A 128 -2.96 -15.11 6.12
CA ARG A 128 -3.52 -15.65 4.89
C ARG A 128 -5.04 -15.53 4.94
N LEU A 129 -5.63 -14.87 3.95
CA LEU A 129 -7.08 -14.78 3.84
C LEU A 129 -7.63 -15.88 2.92
N HIS A 130 -8.53 -16.70 3.47
CA HIS A 130 -9.31 -17.67 2.73
C HIS A 130 -10.69 -17.09 2.44
N THR A 131 -10.96 -16.85 1.16
CA THR A 131 -12.26 -16.42 0.65
C THR A 131 -12.32 -16.61 -0.86
N GLU A 132 -13.49 -16.91 -1.40
CA GLU A 132 -13.75 -16.94 -2.84
C GLU A 132 -14.34 -15.62 -3.36
N ARG A 133 -14.79 -14.74 -2.46
CA ARG A 133 -15.56 -13.52 -2.81
C ARG A 133 -14.73 -12.30 -3.18
N ALA A 134 -13.41 -12.38 -3.06
CA ALA A 134 -12.53 -11.22 -3.24
C ALA A 134 -11.23 -11.60 -3.93
N THR A 135 -10.73 -10.69 -4.76
CA THR A 135 -9.41 -10.80 -5.37
C THR A 135 -8.36 -10.09 -4.50
N SER A 136 -7.08 -10.37 -4.69
CA SER A 136 -6.00 -9.76 -3.91
C SER A 136 -6.00 -8.23 -3.97
N SER A 137 -6.43 -7.62 -5.08
CA SER A 137 -6.51 -6.15 -5.20
C SER A 137 -7.57 -5.51 -4.31
N ASP A 138 -8.56 -6.29 -3.87
CA ASP A 138 -9.70 -5.78 -3.10
C ASP A 138 -9.46 -5.84 -1.59
N ILE A 139 -8.34 -6.45 -1.18
CA ILE A 139 -8.07 -6.83 0.20
C ILE A 139 -6.97 -5.93 0.76
N VAL A 140 -7.21 -5.38 1.95
CA VAL A 140 -6.21 -4.66 2.73
C VAL A 140 -6.35 -5.05 4.19
N LEU A 141 -5.28 -5.56 4.79
CA LEU A 141 -5.19 -5.73 6.24
C LEU A 141 -4.68 -4.44 6.86
N LEU A 142 -5.34 -4.02 7.94
CA LEU A 142 -5.05 -2.80 8.68
C LEU A 142 -4.58 -3.19 10.08
N ASP A 143 -3.31 -2.91 10.36
CA ASP A 143 -2.70 -3.01 11.68
C ASP A 143 -2.34 -1.60 12.16
N ARG A 144 -3.11 -1.06 13.11
CA ARG A 144 -3.02 0.35 13.55
C ARG A 144 -3.12 1.32 12.36
N SER A 145 -2.02 1.99 12.01
CA SER A 145 -1.87 2.91 10.87
C SER A 145 -1.24 2.24 9.64
N GLN A 146 -0.72 1.02 9.77
CA GLN A 146 -0.09 0.29 8.69
C GLN A 146 -1.15 -0.39 7.83
N LYS A 147 -0.98 -0.26 6.51
CA LYS A 147 -1.75 -0.98 5.50
C LYS A 147 -0.86 -2.08 4.93
N VAL A 148 -1.34 -3.31 4.99
CA VAL A 148 -0.64 -4.49 4.46
C VAL A 148 -1.50 -5.05 3.33
N TYR A 149 -0.89 -5.15 2.14
CA TYR A 149 -1.55 -5.66 0.95
C TYR A 149 -1.14 -7.12 0.75
N PRO A 150 -2.07 -7.98 0.30
CA PRO A 150 -1.73 -9.36 -0.01
C PRO A 150 -0.95 -9.49 -1.32
N ASP A 151 -0.24 -10.59 -1.44
CA ASP A 151 0.26 -11.11 -2.72
C ASP A 151 -0.85 -11.82 -3.54
N GLU A 152 -0.46 -12.44 -4.66
CA GLU A 152 -1.36 -13.19 -5.55
C GLU A 152 -2.03 -14.39 -4.85
N HIS A 153 -1.42 -14.90 -3.79
CA HIS A 153 -1.90 -16.04 -3.01
C HIS A 153 -2.62 -15.64 -1.72
N LYS A 154 -2.91 -14.34 -1.55
CA LYS A 154 -3.59 -13.76 -0.38
C LYS A 154 -2.77 -13.85 0.91
N TYR A 155 -1.45 -13.95 0.81
CA TYR A 155 -0.53 -13.83 1.93
C TYR A 155 -0.15 -12.38 2.16
N MET A 156 -0.12 -11.99 3.43
CA MET A 156 0.27 -10.68 3.91
C MET A 156 1.38 -10.90 4.93
N ILE A 157 2.56 -10.34 4.67
CA ILE A 157 3.73 -10.48 5.52
C ILE A 157 4.24 -9.10 5.91
N TRP A 158 4.46 -8.87 7.19
CA TRP A 158 5.01 -7.63 7.70
C TRP A 158 5.76 -7.85 9.02
N THR A 159 6.60 -6.89 9.37
CA THR A 159 7.32 -6.89 10.65
C THR A 159 6.86 -5.74 11.53
N ALA A 160 6.88 -5.95 12.84
CA ALA A 160 6.49 -4.94 13.82
C ALA A 160 7.30 -5.05 15.11
N GLN A 161 7.59 -3.90 15.75
CA GLN A 161 8.27 -3.87 17.06
C GLN A 161 7.40 -4.45 18.19
N ARG A 162 6.08 -4.37 18.04
CA ARG A 162 5.10 -4.89 18.99
C ARG A 162 4.01 -5.61 18.23
N PRO A 163 3.47 -6.70 18.76
CA PRO A 163 2.46 -7.45 18.04
C PRO A 163 1.13 -6.64 18.00
N PRO A 164 0.25 -6.92 17.02
CA PRO A 164 -0.98 -6.17 16.83
C PRO A 164 -1.99 -6.47 17.93
N SER A 165 -2.52 -5.44 18.58
CA SER A 165 -3.62 -5.60 19.55
C SER A 165 -4.99 -5.70 18.88
N THR A 166 -5.09 -5.27 17.63
CA THR A 166 -6.34 -5.21 16.85
C THR A 166 -5.98 -5.43 15.40
N LEU A 167 -6.77 -6.25 14.70
CA LEU A 167 -6.69 -6.40 13.25
C LEU A 167 -8.02 -5.96 12.65
N ARG A 168 -7.95 -5.23 11.54
CA ARG A 168 -9.11 -4.96 10.70
C ARG A 168 -8.80 -5.38 9.28
N LEU A 169 -9.77 -5.96 8.60
CA LEU A 169 -9.63 -6.39 7.22
C LEU A 169 -10.63 -5.61 6.38
N ARG A 170 -10.15 -4.87 5.39
CA ARG A 170 -11.00 -4.24 4.39
C ARG A 170 -11.05 -5.15 3.18
N VAL A 171 -12.25 -5.49 2.74
CA VAL A 171 -12.50 -6.28 1.54
C VAL A 171 -13.57 -5.57 0.73
N ASN A 172 -13.24 -5.07 -0.47
CA ASN A 172 -14.10 -4.16 -1.22
C ASN A 172 -14.55 -2.97 -0.33
N ASP A 173 -15.86 -2.75 -0.21
CA ASP A 173 -16.52 -1.74 0.62
C ASP A 173 -16.93 -2.26 2.01
N THR A 174 -16.41 -3.42 2.42
CA THR A 174 -16.70 -4.02 3.74
C THR A 174 -15.49 -3.86 4.66
N LEU A 175 -15.73 -3.39 5.89
CA LEU A 175 -14.72 -3.36 6.94
C LEU A 175 -15.05 -4.44 7.96
N ILE A 176 -14.16 -5.41 8.09
CA ILE A 176 -14.25 -6.47 9.09
C ILE A 176 -13.38 -6.07 10.27
N GLN A 177 -13.97 -5.95 11.45
CA GLN A 177 -13.28 -5.68 12.70
C GLN A 177 -13.18 -6.96 13.52
N PHE A 178 -11.96 -7.41 13.78
CA PHE A 178 -11.73 -8.57 14.65
C PHE A 178 -11.65 -8.16 16.12
N PRO A 179 -11.83 -9.12 17.06
CA PRO A 179 -11.71 -8.86 18.48
C PRO A 179 -10.31 -8.39 18.85
N ARG A 180 -10.21 -7.72 20.01
CA ARG A 180 -8.92 -7.33 20.56
C ARG A 180 -8.10 -8.57 20.90
N ILE A 181 -6.86 -8.61 20.44
CA ILE A 181 -5.91 -9.69 20.67
C ILE A 181 -5.10 -9.38 21.92
N SER A 182 -5.17 -10.27 22.91
CA SER A 182 -4.36 -10.20 24.14
C SER A 182 -3.07 -10.98 23.94
N TRP A 183 -1.92 -10.40 24.31
CA TRP A 183 -0.61 -11.03 24.14
C TRP A 183 0.03 -11.38 25.50
N ARG A 184 0.47 -12.63 25.68
CA ARG A 184 1.28 -13.06 26.83
C ARG A 184 2.74 -12.77 26.51
N ILE A 185 3.26 -11.62 26.95
CA ILE A 185 4.69 -11.32 26.81
C ILE A 185 5.43 -12.01 27.97
N HIS A 186 6.11 -13.12 27.69
CA HIS A 186 7.02 -13.69 28.67
C HIS A 186 8.19 -12.71 28.89
N LYS A 187 8.30 -12.20 30.12
CA LYS A 187 9.51 -11.49 30.55
C LYS A 187 10.66 -12.51 30.56
N PRO A 188 11.79 -12.23 29.91
CA PRO A 188 12.95 -13.10 30.00
C PRO A 188 13.30 -13.27 31.49
N ARG A 189 13.46 -14.51 31.95
CA ARG A 189 14.04 -14.77 33.27
C ARG A 189 15.44 -14.14 33.26
N GLN A 190 15.61 -13.06 34.00
CA GLN A 190 16.95 -12.55 34.27
C GLN A 190 17.66 -13.62 35.10
N ASN A 191 18.57 -14.37 34.47
CA ASN A 191 19.52 -15.20 35.19
C ASN A 191 20.42 -14.22 35.96
N LYS A 192 20.18 -14.11 37.27
CA LYS A 192 21.09 -13.48 38.22
C LYS A 192 22.17 -14.47 38.61
#